data_AF-A0A6L8DMQ7-F1
#
_entry.id   AF-A0A6L8DMQ7-F1
#
_cell.length_a   1.000
_cell.length_b   1.000
_cell.length_c   1.000
_cell.angle_alpha   90.00
_cell.angle_beta   90.00
_cell.angle_gamma   90.00
#
_symmetry.space_group_name_H-M   'P 1'
#
loop_
_entity.id
_entity.type
_entity.pdbx_description
1 polymer ?
#
loop_
_entity_poly.entity_id
_entity_poly.type
_entity_poly.pdbx_seq_one_letter_code
_entity_poly.pdbx_strand_id
1 'polypeptide(L)'
;MREFIYADAALDDSGAVSGTAVMYGKRSNPRRGAGGVYYDRFEKGCFGDVAALDVTLNRGHDAAATFARTGAGGLELRDTPEALTVHARPADTALWRDTRALMVNGTLRNLSIEVTIPAESCRFDYATRTRSISSARLTGIGIVERGGNVGTDAVLHRFNNPEIQEYVDIVATASGVIPYGKTLQCECLKSLGCRQVRFEPGSLADIGENVIAVGGGYDAPVASVAQGGLRFRHTDKGLEWEADIPQDANGEKILSAAEIAPVVGRPYIDVEASETTQSGETLIYTAAAMRSLIIRATDAVEGWDPALIEQHQKNRLNVWDLEMH
;
A
#
# COMPACT_ATOMS: atom_id res chain seq x y z
N MET A 1 2.98 -9.09 -12.33
CA MET A 1 2.39 -7.80 -12.70
C MET A 1 1.36 -7.51 -11.63
N ARG A 2 1.63 -6.57 -10.71
CA ARG A 2 0.75 -6.26 -9.57
C ARG A 2 0.09 -4.91 -9.88
N GLU A 3 -1.21 -4.93 -10.15
CA GLU A 3 -2.05 -3.73 -10.19
C GLU A 3 -2.44 -3.37 -8.77
N PHE A 4 -2.26 -2.10 -8.40
CA PHE A 4 -2.77 -1.53 -7.17
C PHE A 4 -3.91 -0.58 -7.54
N ILE A 5 -5.10 -0.84 -6.99
CA ILE A 5 -6.30 -0.02 -7.16
C ILE A 5 -6.24 1.13 -6.13
N TYR A 6 -6.42 2.36 -6.61
CA TYR A 6 -6.26 3.58 -5.82
C TYR A 6 -7.59 4.00 -5.16
N ALA A 7 -7.57 4.11 -3.83
CA ALA A 7 -8.53 4.86 -3.03
C ALA A 7 -8.07 6.31 -2.88
N ASP A 8 -8.93 7.28 -3.20
CA ASP A 8 -8.76 8.69 -2.80
C ASP A 8 -9.35 8.89 -1.40
N ALA A 9 -8.56 8.59 -0.37
CA ALA A 9 -8.77 9.11 0.98
C ALA A 9 -7.88 10.34 1.16
N ALA A 10 -8.35 11.37 1.86
CA ALA A 10 -7.59 12.58 2.15
C ALA A 10 -6.26 12.20 2.83
N LEU A 11 -5.17 12.41 2.11
CA LEU A 11 -3.83 12.02 2.50
C LEU A 11 -3.30 13.03 3.51
N ASP A 12 -2.51 12.62 4.50
CA ASP A 12 -1.52 13.57 4.98
C ASP A 12 -0.63 13.93 3.78
N ASP A 13 -0.49 15.22 3.52
CA ASP A 13 0.17 15.72 2.31
C ASP A 13 1.68 15.47 2.31
N SER A 14 2.24 14.89 3.38
CA SER A 14 3.67 14.72 3.55
C SER A 14 4.24 13.54 2.77
N GLY A 15 3.49 12.43 2.64
CA GLY A 15 3.84 11.21 1.88
C GLY A 15 5.32 10.79 2.00
N ALA A 16 5.65 9.92 2.95
CA ALA A 16 7.04 9.45 3.10
C ALA A 16 7.54 8.76 1.83
N VAL A 17 8.85 8.84 1.61
CA VAL A 17 9.54 7.96 0.65
C VAL A 17 10.48 7.07 1.42
N SER A 18 10.49 5.79 1.08
CA SER A 18 11.57 4.90 1.49
C SER A 18 12.09 4.08 0.32
N GLY A 19 13.21 3.41 0.53
CA GLY A 19 13.60 2.32 -0.35
C GLY A 19 15.09 2.04 -0.25
N THR A 20 15.58 1.30 -1.24
CA THR A 20 17.00 0.93 -1.30
C THR A 20 17.77 1.88 -2.19
N ALA A 21 18.74 2.61 -1.63
CA ALA A 21 19.63 3.47 -2.43
C ALA A 21 20.77 2.66 -3.08
N VAL A 22 21.29 1.66 -2.37
CA VAL A 22 22.37 0.78 -2.85
C VAL A 22 22.23 -0.62 -2.26
N MET A 23 22.29 -1.66 -3.09
CA MET A 23 22.48 -3.04 -2.66
C MET A 23 23.97 -3.38 -2.65
N TYR A 24 24.54 -3.72 -1.49
CA TYR A 24 25.97 -4.03 -1.39
C TYR A 24 26.33 -5.34 -2.08
N GLY A 25 27.55 -5.40 -2.62
CA GLY A 25 28.08 -6.57 -3.32
C GLY A 25 27.41 -6.85 -4.68
N LYS A 26 26.36 -6.13 -5.06
CA LYS A 26 25.70 -6.23 -6.37
C LYS A 26 26.36 -5.30 -7.38
N ARG A 27 26.34 -5.71 -8.66
CA ARG A 27 26.74 -4.84 -9.76
C ARG A 27 25.67 -3.78 -9.99
N SER A 28 26.11 -2.57 -10.32
CA SER A 28 25.26 -1.49 -10.78
C SER A 28 24.62 -1.82 -12.14
N ASN A 29 23.77 -0.92 -12.64
CA ASN A 29 23.45 -0.92 -14.07
C ASN A 29 24.70 -0.58 -14.90
N PRO A 30 24.75 -0.96 -16.20
CA PRO A 30 25.90 -0.68 -17.05
C PRO A 30 26.21 0.82 -17.12
N ARG A 31 27.46 1.19 -16.87
CA ARG A 31 27.97 2.56 -16.98
C ARG A 31 28.89 2.68 -18.19
N ARG A 32 28.99 3.88 -18.78
CA ARG A 32 29.94 4.18 -19.87
C ARG A 32 31.09 5.04 -19.36
N GLY A 33 32.31 4.64 -19.65
CA GLY A 33 33.53 5.41 -19.38
C GLY A 33 34.52 5.32 -20.54
N ALA A 34 35.70 5.91 -20.37
CA ALA A 34 36.73 5.97 -21.42
C ALA A 34 37.17 4.57 -21.94
N GLY A 35 37.07 3.53 -21.10
CA GLY A 35 37.38 2.14 -21.47
C GLY A 35 36.18 1.31 -21.92
N GLY A 36 35.04 1.93 -22.27
CA GLY A 36 33.81 1.26 -22.66
C GLY A 36 32.83 1.05 -21.50
N VAL A 37 32.05 -0.04 -21.56
CA VAL A 37 31.04 -0.37 -20.55
C VAL A 37 31.70 -1.01 -19.32
N TYR A 38 31.30 -0.57 -18.12
CA TYR A 38 31.73 -1.13 -16.85
C TYR A 38 30.61 -1.10 -15.80
N TYR A 39 30.83 -1.74 -14.66
CA TYR A 39 29.88 -1.83 -13.55
C TYR A 39 30.53 -1.37 -12.26
N ASP A 40 29.80 -0.67 -11.41
CA ASP A 40 30.22 -0.40 -10.04
C ASP A 40 29.72 -1.50 -9.11
N ARG A 41 30.48 -1.81 -8.07
CA ARG A 41 30.06 -2.69 -6.96
C ARG A 41 30.52 -2.07 -5.65
N PHE A 42 29.56 -1.59 -4.87
CA PHE A 42 29.83 -1.01 -3.55
C PHE A 42 30.00 -2.12 -2.52
N GLU A 43 31.07 -2.05 -1.74
CA GLU A 43 31.30 -2.94 -0.61
C GLU A 43 30.52 -2.46 0.62
N LYS A 44 30.20 -3.38 1.54
CA LYS A 44 29.53 -3.04 2.80
C LYS A 44 30.39 -2.03 3.58
N GLY A 45 29.74 -1.00 4.12
CA GLY A 45 30.41 0.02 4.93
C GLY A 45 31.27 1.01 4.12
N CYS A 46 31.20 0.98 2.78
CA CYS A 46 31.98 1.90 1.94
C CYS A 46 31.62 3.38 2.18
N PHE A 47 30.45 3.68 2.76
CA PHE A 47 30.04 5.05 3.08
C PHE A 47 30.51 5.53 4.46
N GLY A 48 31.16 4.69 5.26
CA GLY A 48 31.61 5.03 6.61
C GLY A 48 30.44 5.21 7.59
N ASP A 49 30.56 6.16 8.51
CA ASP A 49 29.50 6.49 9.46
C ASP A 49 28.38 7.30 8.79
N VAL A 50 27.37 6.58 8.27
CA VAL A 50 26.23 7.19 7.56
C VAL A 50 25.40 8.14 8.42
N ALA A 51 25.38 7.95 9.75
CA ALA A 51 24.60 8.77 10.67
C ALA A 51 25.20 10.18 10.84
N ALA A 52 26.51 10.31 10.61
CA ALA A 52 27.21 11.59 10.64
C ALA A 52 27.21 12.34 9.29
N LEU A 53 26.67 11.73 8.23
CA LEU A 53 26.67 12.35 6.91
C LEU A 53 25.54 13.37 6.76
N ASP A 54 25.85 14.45 6.05
CA ASP A 54 24.87 15.43 5.62
C ASP A 54 24.55 15.23 4.13
N VAL A 55 23.42 14.58 3.87
CA VAL A 55 22.99 14.11 2.55
C VAL A 55 21.62 14.70 2.22
N THR A 56 21.43 15.07 0.97
CA THR A 56 20.15 15.56 0.44
C THR A 56 19.42 14.49 -0.36
N LEU A 57 18.10 14.43 -0.22
CA LEU A 57 17.22 13.75 -1.16
C LEU A 57 16.66 14.78 -2.15
N ASN A 58 16.84 14.56 -3.45
CA ASN A 58 16.53 15.53 -4.49
C ASN A 58 15.79 14.93 -5.71
N ARG A 59 15.26 15.78 -6.59
CA ARG A 59 14.70 15.36 -7.88
C ARG A 59 15.82 15.22 -8.91
N GLY A 60 16.06 14.03 -9.44
CA GLY A 60 16.92 13.89 -10.61
C GLY A 60 18.37 14.35 -10.47
N HIS A 61 18.98 14.26 -9.27
CA HIS A 61 20.34 14.77 -8.98
C HIS A 61 20.49 16.30 -9.10
N ASP A 62 19.38 17.04 -9.04
CA ASP A 62 19.39 18.49 -8.98
C ASP A 62 19.41 18.96 -7.52
N ALA A 63 20.56 19.43 -7.04
CA ALA A 63 20.71 19.92 -5.67
C ALA A 63 19.78 21.12 -5.35
N ALA A 64 19.34 21.88 -6.35
CA ALA A 64 18.35 22.96 -6.15
C ALA A 64 16.93 22.41 -5.93
N ALA A 65 16.67 21.16 -6.30
CA ALA A 65 15.40 20.47 -6.14
C ALA A 65 15.41 19.51 -4.93
N THR A 66 15.86 20.00 -3.77
CA THR A 66 15.96 19.22 -2.52
C THR A 66 14.59 19.10 -1.83
N PHE A 67 14.24 17.88 -1.42
CA PHE A 67 13.01 17.57 -0.68
C PHE A 67 13.25 17.38 0.82
N ALA A 68 14.38 16.79 1.17
CA ALA A 68 14.73 16.38 2.53
C ALA A 68 16.25 16.33 2.70
N ARG A 69 16.72 16.44 3.95
CA ARG A 69 18.14 16.45 4.31
C ARG A 69 18.36 15.79 5.66
N THR A 70 19.45 15.02 5.82
CA THR A 70 19.76 14.35 7.09
C THR A 70 20.05 15.37 8.20
N GLY A 71 20.85 16.41 7.90
CA GLY A 71 21.15 17.49 8.85
C GLY A 71 19.93 18.32 9.30
N ALA A 72 18.79 18.20 8.62
CA ALA A 72 17.54 18.86 8.99
C ALA A 72 16.49 17.88 9.55
N GLY A 73 16.83 16.60 9.73
CA GLY A 73 15.93 15.57 10.26
C GLY A 73 14.85 15.07 9.29
N GLY A 74 14.82 15.55 8.04
CA GLY A 74 13.83 15.13 7.03
C GLY A 74 14.23 13.86 6.27
N LEU A 75 15.47 13.41 6.40
CA LEU A 75 16.01 12.22 5.75
C LEU A 75 16.76 11.38 6.77
N GLU A 76 16.49 10.08 6.78
CA GLU A 76 17.17 9.07 7.57
C GLU A 76 17.85 8.09 6.62
N LEU A 77 19.11 7.78 6.92
CA LEU A 77 19.90 6.77 6.23
C LEU A 77 20.19 5.63 7.20
N ARG A 78 19.98 4.41 6.74
CA ARG A 78 20.33 3.21 7.52
C ARG A 78 21.25 2.32 6.72
N ASP A 79 22.42 2.07 7.27
CA ASP A 79 23.39 1.12 6.72
C ASP A 79 23.13 -0.26 7.33
N THR A 80 22.70 -1.22 6.49
CA THR A 80 22.50 -2.62 6.89
C THR A 80 23.61 -3.50 6.33
N PRO A 81 23.73 -4.76 6.76
CA PRO A 81 24.69 -5.68 6.14
C PRO A 81 24.49 -5.88 4.62
N GLU A 82 23.27 -5.71 4.13
CA GLU A 82 22.88 -5.98 2.74
C GLU A 82 22.77 -4.71 1.88
N ALA A 83 22.41 -3.56 2.47
CA ALA A 83 22.05 -2.37 1.70
C ALA A 83 22.21 -1.05 2.47
N LEU A 84 22.30 0.04 1.71
CA LEU A 84 22.00 1.38 2.19
C LEU A 84 20.52 1.66 1.92
N THR A 85 19.72 1.82 2.97
CA THR A 85 18.31 2.16 2.86
C THR A 85 18.04 3.61 3.27
N VAL A 86 16.96 4.13 2.72
CA VAL A 86 16.52 5.52 2.88
C VAL A 86 15.12 5.52 3.45
N HIS A 87 14.85 6.45 4.36
CA HIS A 87 13.52 6.84 4.77
C HIS A 87 13.47 8.37 4.87
N ALA A 88 12.53 9.01 4.19
CA ALA A 88 12.45 10.45 4.09
C ALA A 88 11.02 10.94 4.36
N ARG A 89 10.95 12.09 5.00
CA ARG A 89 9.73 12.88 5.23
C ARG A 89 9.93 14.24 4.55
N PRO A 90 9.70 14.32 3.23
CA PRO A 90 9.77 15.58 2.51
C PRO A 90 8.86 16.64 3.14
N ALA A 91 9.30 17.90 3.10
CA ALA A 91 8.41 19.01 3.41
C ALA A 91 7.33 19.13 2.32
N ASP A 92 6.09 19.45 2.71
CA ASP A 92 5.01 19.69 1.74
C ASP A 92 5.28 20.98 0.97
N THR A 93 5.89 20.82 -0.20
CA THR A 93 6.23 21.89 -1.14
C THR A 93 5.63 21.56 -2.49
N ALA A 94 5.39 22.58 -3.32
CA ALA A 94 4.90 22.37 -4.69
C ALA A 94 5.80 21.38 -5.47
N LEU A 95 7.12 21.52 -5.31
CA LEU A 95 8.11 20.62 -5.90
C LEU A 95 7.92 19.17 -5.44
N TRP A 96 7.65 18.96 -4.15
CA TRP A 96 7.38 17.61 -3.62
C TRP A 96 6.08 17.03 -4.16
N ARG A 97 4.99 17.80 -4.17
CA ARG A 97 3.69 17.36 -4.73
C ARG A 97 3.79 16.95 -6.20
N ASP A 98 4.51 17.72 -7.01
CA ASP A 98 4.75 17.39 -8.41
C ASP A 98 5.55 16.09 -8.56
N THR A 99 6.59 15.92 -7.74
CA THR A 99 7.42 14.70 -7.73
C THR A 99 6.59 13.49 -7.31
N ARG A 100 5.76 13.65 -6.29
CA ARG A 100 4.84 12.62 -5.80
C ARG A 100 3.86 12.20 -6.88
N ALA A 101 3.28 13.14 -7.63
CA ALA A 101 2.41 12.82 -8.77
C ALA A 101 3.15 11.98 -9.84
N LEU A 102 4.42 12.30 -10.12
CA LEU A 102 5.28 11.50 -11.00
C LEU A 102 5.66 10.13 -10.41
N MET A 103 5.68 9.98 -9.09
CA MET A 103 5.86 8.67 -8.45
C MET A 103 4.61 7.81 -8.53
N VAL A 104 3.44 8.39 -8.25
CA VAL A 104 2.13 7.72 -8.32
C VAL A 104 1.87 7.17 -9.73
N ASN A 105 2.22 7.92 -10.78
CA ASN A 105 2.06 7.45 -12.16
C ASN A 105 3.20 6.53 -12.65
N GLY A 106 4.19 6.24 -11.80
CA GLY A 106 5.31 5.33 -12.10
C GLY A 106 6.44 5.92 -12.96
N THR A 107 6.40 7.21 -13.29
CA THR A 107 7.48 7.91 -14.01
C THR A 107 8.76 7.92 -13.17
N LEU A 108 8.65 8.30 -11.90
CA LEU A 108 9.75 8.28 -10.94
C LEU A 108 9.56 7.09 -9.97
N ARG A 109 10.48 6.12 -9.98
CA ARG A 109 10.27 4.86 -9.23
C ARG A 109 11.54 4.26 -8.64
N ASN A 110 12.68 4.91 -8.82
CA ASN A 110 13.98 4.41 -8.38
C ASN A 110 14.73 5.48 -7.60
N LEU A 111 15.68 5.03 -6.76
CA LEU A 111 16.69 5.86 -6.14
C LEU A 111 18.01 5.76 -6.92
N SER A 112 18.80 6.82 -6.87
CA SER A 112 20.16 6.87 -7.40
C SER A 112 21.04 7.68 -6.46
N ILE A 113 22.33 7.36 -6.35
CA ILE A 113 23.26 8.01 -5.41
C ILE A 113 24.23 8.94 -6.11
N GLU A 114 24.60 10.02 -5.43
CA GLU A 114 25.67 10.96 -5.79
C GLU A 114 26.82 10.76 -4.84
N VAL A 115 27.97 10.32 -5.37
CA VAL A 115 29.12 9.93 -4.58
C VAL A 115 30.41 10.51 -5.14
N THR A 116 31.32 10.87 -4.24
CA THR A 116 32.73 11.08 -4.57
C THR A 116 33.51 9.83 -4.16
N ILE A 117 34.26 9.25 -5.09
CA ILE A 117 35.00 8.01 -4.86
C ILE A 117 36.50 8.30 -4.95
N PRO A 118 37.27 8.14 -3.85
CA PRO A 118 38.72 8.27 -3.89
C PRO A 118 39.35 7.21 -4.81
N ALA A 119 40.45 7.57 -5.47
CA ALA A 119 41.07 6.69 -6.47
C ALA A 119 41.62 5.40 -5.85
N GLU A 120 42.20 5.50 -4.66
CA GLU A 120 42.73 4.42 -3.85
C GLU A 120 41.66 3.46 -3.32
N SER A 121 40.39 3.87 -3.34
CA SER A 121 39.24 3.08 -2.88
C SER A 121 38.61 2.24 -4.00
N CYS A 122 39.22 2.25 -5.19
CA CYS A 122 38.74 1.53 -6.35
C CYS A 122 39.68 0.38 -6.71
N ARG A 123 39.11 -0.82 -6.88
CA ARG A 123 39.79 -1.94 -7.56
C ARG A 123 39.01 -2.34 -8.80
N PHE A 124 39.66 -2.26 -9.95
CA PHE A 124 39.06 -2.69 -11.22
C PHE A 124 39.41 -4.14 -11.55
N ASP A 125 38.40 -4.96 -11.75
CA ASP A 125 38.52 -6.29 -12.33
C ASP A 125 38.20 -6.22 -13.84
N TYR A 126 39.24 -6.38 -14.66
CA TYR A 126 39.13 -6.30 -16.11
C TYR A 126 38.37 -7.47 -16.72
N ALA A 127 38.42 -8.67 -16.12
CA ALA A 127 37.73 -9.84 -16.64
C ALA A 127 36.21 -9.66 -16.53
N THR A 128 35.75 -9.05 -15.44
CA THR A 128 34.33 -8.80 -15.20
C THR A 128 33.87 -7.37 -15.49
N ARG A 129 34.79 -6.50 -15.93
CA ARG A 129 34.60 -5.05 -16.11
C ARG A 129 33.92 -4.40 -14.89
N THR A 130 34.29 -4.83 -13.69
CA THR A 130 33.67 -4.37 -12.44
C THR A 130 34.67 -3.55 -11.62
N ARG A 131 34.28 -2.32 -11.25
CA ARG A 131 34.97 -1.47 -10.29
C ARG A 131 34.38 -1.73 -8.90
N SER A 132 35.15 -2.39 -8.04
CA SER A 132 34.80 -2.56 -6.62
C SER A 132 35.18 -1.30 -5.87
N ILE A 133 34.27 -0.79 -5.04
CA ILE A 133 34.39 0.47 -4.31
C ILE A 133 34.36 0.15 -2.82
N SER A 134 35.50 0.27 -2.15
CA SER A 134 35.66 -0.01 -0.72
C SER A 134 35.45 1.22 0.16
N SER A 135 35.51 2.43 -0.42
CA SER A 135 35.18 3.69 0.26
C SER A 135 34.64 4.72 -0.74
N ALA A 136 33.62 5.47 -0.33
CA ALA A 136 33.00 6.55 -1.09
C ALA A 136 32.35 7.55 -0.13
N ARG A 137 32.39 8.84 -0.48
CA ARG A 137 31.63 9.88 0.22
C ARG A 137 30.28 10.06 -0.46
N LEU A 138 29.20 9.69 0.24
CA LEU A 138 27.83 9.98 -0.18
C LEU A 138 27.52 11.48 0.01
N THR A 139 26.94 12.09 -1.03
CA THR A 139 26.67 13.54 -1.07
C THR A 139 25.21 13.85 -1.37
N GLY A 140 24.51 12.97 -2.07
CA GLY A 140 23.11 13.15 -2.44
C GLY A 140 22.46 11.85 -2.88
N ILE A 141 21.13 11.85 -2.88
CA ILE A 141 20.29 10.77 -3.38
C ILE A 141 19.21 11.40 -4.25
N GLY A 142 19.07 10.92 -5.48
CA GLY A 142 18.06 11.38 -6.42
C GLY A 142 16.91 10.39 -6.54
N ILE A 143 15.67 10.89 -6.52
CA ILE A 143 14.50 10.16 -7.03
C ILE A 143 14.50 10.31 -8.55
N VAL A 144 14.57 9.18 -9.27
CA VAL A 144 14.83 9.14 -10.71
C VAL A 144 13.91 8.16 -11.44
N GLU A 145 13.80 8.34 -12.76
CA GLU A 145 13.10 7.38 -13.64
C GLU A 145 13.83 6.03 -13.67
N ARG A 146 15.17 6.05 -13.74
CA ARG A 146 16.03 4.86 -13.82
C ARG A 146 17.17 4.94 -12.82
N GLY A 147 17.20 4.00 -11.87
CA GLY A 147 18.24 3.92 -10.86
C GLY A 147 19.61 3.58 -11.45
N GLY A 148 20.67 4.11 -10.85
CA GLY A 148 22.05 3.78 -11.23
C GLY A 148 22.49 2.39 -10.78
N ASN A 149 21.86 1.84 -9.74
CA ASN A 149 22.17 0.52 -9.19
C ASN A 149 21.01 -0.46 -9.40
N VAL A 150 21.29 -1.77 -9.31
CA VAL A 150 20.25 -2.81 -9.41
C VAL A 150 19.52 -2.92 -8.08
N GLY A 151 18.20 -3.13 -8.12
CA GLY A 151 17.37 -3.30 -6.92
C GLY A 151 17.18 -2.02 -6.12
N THR A 152 17.33 -0.85 -6.75
CA THR A 152 17.04 0.43 -6.13
C THR A 152 15.62 0.86 -6.44
N ASP A 153 14.76 0.82 -5.44
CA ASP A 153 13.36 1.21 -5.52
C ASP A 153 13.12 2.48 -4.70
N ALA A 154 12.20 3.32 -5.16
CA ALA A 154 11.62 4.40 -4.39
C ALA A 154 10.15 4.07 -4.16
N VAL A 155 9.79 3.77 -2.93
CA VAL A 155 8.43 3.46 -2.51
C VAL A 155 7.85 4.68 -1.83
N LEU A 156 6.79 5.21 -2.41
CA LEU A 156 5.96 6.21 -1.75
C LEU A 156 5.11 5.50 -0.70
N HIS A 157 5.39 5.78 0.56
CA HIS A 157 4.51 5.42 1.65
C HIS A 157 3.40 6.45 1.73
N ARG A 158 2.17 5.96 1.67
CA ARG A 158 1.09 6.69 2.31
C ARG A 158 1.35 6.52 3.79
N PHE A 159 1.68 7.62 4.49
CA PHE A 159 1.67 7.57 5.94
C PHE A 159 0.25 7.19 6.35
N ASN A 160 0.11 5.99 6.91
CA ASN A 160 -0.82 5.82 8.01
C ASN A 160 -0.09 6.40 9.20
N ASN A 161 -0.32 7.67 9.51
CA ASN A 161 0.12 8.18 10.78
C ASN A 161 -0.79 7.54 11.85
N PRO A 162 -0.29 6.67 12.74
CA PRO A 162 -1.11 6.08 13.81
C PRO A 162 -1.56 7.14 14.85
N GLU A 163 -0.95 8.33 14.87
CA GLU A 163 -1.42 9.48 15.66
C GLU A 163 -2.44 10.35 14.89
N ILE A 164 -2.48 10.28 13.54
CA ILE A 164 -3.66 10.68 12.73
C ILE A 164 -4.51 9.43 12.44
N GLN A 165 -4.58 8.55 13.44
CA GLN A 165 -5.73 7.68 13.66
C GLN A 165 -6.76 8.40 14.54
N GLU A 166 -6.61 9.72 14.72
CA GLU A 166 -7.73 10.60 14.96
C GLU A 166 -8.54 10.73 13.66
N TYR A 167 -9.55 9.88 13.57
CA TYR A 167 -10.75 10.05 12.76
C TYR A 167 -10.49 10.24 11.25
N VAL A 168 -10.36 9.13 10.53
CA VAL A 168 -11.32 9.01 9.42
C VAL A 168 -12.65 9.09 10.13
N ASP A 169 -13.32 10.25 10.11
CA ASP A 169 -14.59 10.44 10.82
C ASP A 169 -15.48 9.24 10.46
N ILE A 170 -15.63 8.27 11.37
CA ILE A 170 -16.42 7.08 11.09
C ILE A 170 -17.86 7.54 11.29
N VAL A 171 -18.59 7.70 10.19
CA VAL A 171 -19.99 8.13 10.24
C VAL A 171 -20.92 6.99 10.57
N ALA A 172 -20.51 5.76 10.28
CA ALA A 172 -21.27 4.57 10.64
C ALA A 172 -20.40 3.32 10.71
N THR A 173 -20.92 2.28 11.32
CA THR A 173 -20.39 0.92 11.22
C THR A 173 -21.42 0.06 10.50
N ALA A 174 -20.97 -0.65 9.47
CA ALA A 174 -21.77 -1.67 8.78
C ALA A 174 -21.36 -3.05 9.30
N SER A 175 -22.32 -3.88 9.71
CA SER A 175 -22.04 -5.24 10.17
C SER A 175 -23.00 -6.25 9.58
N GLY A 176 -22.54 -7.48 9.37
CA GLY A 176 -23.37 -8.53 8.79
C GLY A 176 -22.75 -9.92 8.91
N VAL A 177 -23.39 -10.91 8.27
CA VAL A 177 -22.96 -12.31 8.31
C VAL A 177 -22.86 -12.86 6.89
N ILE A 178 -21.75 -13.53 6.59
CA ILE A 178 -21.65 -14.45 5.46
C ILE A 178 -22.02 -15.85 5.98
N PRO A 179 -23.22 -16.36 5.68
CA PRO A 179 -23.74 -17.56 6.33
C PRO A 179 -23.05 -18.83 5.82
N TYR A 180 -22.73 -19.75 6.74
CA TYR A 180 -22.29 -21.08 6.37
C TYR A 180 -23.47 -22.00 6.04
N GLY A 181 -23.26 -22.94 5.11
CA GLY A 181 -24.23 -23.98 4.73
C GLY A 181 -25.46 -23.49 3.95
N LYS A 182 -25.69 -22.17 3.86
CA LYS A 182 -26.77 -21.56 3.09
C LYS A 182 -26.38 -21.45 1.62
N THR A 183 -27.32 -21.77 0.73
CA THR A 183 -27.18 -21.52 -0.70
C THR A 183 -27.61 -20.08 -1.01
N LEU A 184 -26.69 -19.31 -1.58
CA LEU A 184 -26.81 -17.88 -1.86
C LEU A 184 -26.78 -17.65 -3.37
N GLN A 185 -27.55 -16.71 -3.90
CA GLN A 185 -27.41 -16.36 -5.32
C GLN A 185 -26.11 -15.59 -5.55
N CYS A 186 -25.45 -15.89 -6.66
CA CYS A 186 -24.19 -15.28 -7.07
C CYS A 186 -24.26 -14.84 -8.53
N GLU A 187 -23.97 -13.57 -8.77
CA GLU A 187 -23.96 -13.01 -10.13
C GLU A 187 -22.62 -13.17 -10.83
N CYS A 188 -21.55 -13.38 -10.07
CA CYS A 188 -20.17 -13.31 -10.53
C CYS A 188 -19.79 -14.49 -11.43
N LEU A 189 -20.50 -15.62 -11.33
CA LEU A 189 -20.09 -16.91 -11.90
C LEU A 189 -21.03 -17.44 -12.98
N LYS A 190 -21.86 -16.56 -13.57
CA LYS A 190 -22.77 -16.92 -14.67
C LYS A 190 -22.03 -17.57 -15.85
N SER A 191 -20.79 -17.17 -16.12
CA SER A 191 -19.92 -17.76 -17.15
C SER A 191 -19.51 -19.21 -16.86
N LEU A 192 -19.50 -19.62 -15.59
CA LEU A 192 -19.20 -20.99 -15.15
C LEU A 192 -20.47 -21.85 -15.01
N GLY A 193 -21.63 -21.36 -15.45
CA GLY A 193 -22.92 -22.03 -15.26
C GLY A 193 -23.39 -22.10 -13.80
N CYS A 194 -22.65 -21.47 -12.88
CA CYS A 194 -23.01 -21.39 -11.47
C CYS A 194 -23.86 -20.15 -11.22
N ARG A 195 -25.04 -20.35 -10.63
CA ARG A 195 -25.93 -19.27 -10.23
C ARG A 195 -25.97 -19.11 -8.71
N GLN A 196 -25.46 -20.10 -8.01
CA GLN A 196 -25.52 -20.18 -6.57
C GLN A 196 -24.15 -20.49 -5.98
N VAL A 197 -23.91 -20.02 -4.77
CA VAL A 197 -22.73 -20.33 -3.97
C VAL A 197 -23.13 -20.81 -2.59
N ARG A 198 -22.31 -21.65 -1.98
CA ARG A 198 -22.44 -22.10 -0.60
C ARG A 198 -21.06 -22.18 0.04
N PHE A 199 -20.94 -21.70 1.27
CA PHE A 199 -19.71 -21.76 2.05
C PHE A 199 -19.84 -22.84 3.11
N GLU A 200 -18.96 -23.84 3.12
CA GLU A 200 -18.93 -24.81 4.22
C GLU A 200 -18.37 -24.16 5.50
N PRO A 201 -18.73 -24.64 6.70
CA PRO A 201 -18.10 -24.20 7.93
C PRO A 201 -16.57 -24.29 7.86
N GLY A 202 -15.89 -23.19 8.19
CA GLY A 202 -14.42 -23.10 8.13
C GLY A 202 -13.85 -22.79 6.74
N SER A 203 -14.67 -22.72 5.69
CA SER A 203 -14.18 -22.38 4.33
C SER A 203 -13.55 -21.00 4.25
N LEU A 204 -13.87 -20.08 5.16
CA LEU A 204 -13.29 -18.73 5.21
C LEU A 204 -12.31 -18.56 6.39
N ALA A 205 -11.65 -19.63 6.85
CA ALA A 205 -10.78 -19.59 8.03
C ALA A 205 -9.52 -18.73 7.87
N ASP A 206 -9.04 -18.53 6.64
CA ASP A 206 -7.80 -17.79 6.35
C ASP A 206 -8.11 -16.47 5.63
N ILE A 207 -8.62 -15.49 6.37
CA ILE A 207 -8.82 -14.14 5.85
C ILE A 207 -7.48 -13.39 5.89
N GLY A 208 -6.92 -13.14 4.71
CA GLY A 208 -5.66 -12.44 4.59
C GLY A 208 -5.72 -10.97 5.03
N GLU A 209 -4.60 -10.45 5.51
CA GLU A 209 -4.43 -9.04 5.93
C GLU A 209 -4.73 -8.02 4.80
N ASN A 210 -4.64 -8.45 3.55
CA ASN A 210 -4.82 -7.63 2.35
C ASN A 210 -6.29 -7.52 1.91
N VAL A 211 -7.24 -8.07 2.67
CA VAL A 211 -8.66 -7.98 2.34
C VAL A 211 -9.17 -6.55 2.63
N ILE A 212 -9.89 -6.00 1.66
CA ILE A 212 -10.50 -4.67 1.72
C ILE A 212 -12.03 -4.77 1.59
N ALA A 213 -12.75 -3.86 2.23
CA ALA A 213 -14.16 -3.62 1.96
C ALA A 213 -14.28 -2.53 0.89
N VAL A 214 -15.15 -2.76 -0.10
CA VAL A 214 -15.42 -1.83 -1.20
C VAL A 214 -16.92 -1.56 -1.28
N GLY A 215 -17.29 -0.30 -1.38
CA GLY A 215 -18.64 0.17 -1.65
C GLY A 215 -19.02 -0.01 -3.12
N GLY A 216 -20.26 -0.42 -3.38
CA GLY A 216 -20.84 -0.38 -4.73
C GLY A 216 -20.16 -1.31 -5.75
N GLY A 217 -19.43 -0.72 -6.71
CA GLY A 217 -18.95 -1.35 -7.95
C GLY A 217 -17.46 -1.71 -7.99
N TYR A 218 -16.85 -2.04 -6.84
CA TYR A 218 -15.43 -2.41 -6.66
C TYR A 218 -14.41 -1.25 -6.68
N ASP A 219 -14.83 -0.03 -6.98
CA ASP A 219 -13.97 1.13 -7.17
C ASP A 219 -13.88 2.06 -5.95
N ALA A 220 -14.69 1.81 -4.92
CA ALA A 220 -14.82 2.69 -3.75
C ALA A 220 -14.42 1.97 -2.46
N PRO A 221 -13.13 1.78 -2.16
CA PRO A 221 -12.69 1.17 -0.90
C PRO A 221 -13.13 2.02 0.30
N VAL A 222 -13.62 1.34 1.34
CA VAL A 222 -14.18 1.96 2.54
C VAL A 222 -13.53 1.48 3.84
N ALA A 223 -13.02 0.24 3.88
CA ALA A 223 -12.32 -0.29 5.04
C ALA A 223 -11.29 -1.35 4.63
N SER A 224 -10.35 -1.69 5.51
CA SER A 224 -9.40 -2.77 5.27
C SER A 224 -8.99 -3.50 6.54
N VAL A 225 -8.63 -4.78 6.41
CA VAL A 225 -8.15 -5.60 7.54
C VAL A 225 -6.82 -5.06 8.05
N ALA A 226 -5.88 -4.77 7.15
CA ALA A 226 -4.56 -4.22 7.50
C ALA A 226 -4.63 -2.91 8.31
N GLN A 227 -5.67 -2.10 8.12
CA GLN A 227 -5.87 -0.85 8.89
C GLN A 227 -6.83 -1.00 10.07
N GLY A 228 -7.32 -2.21 10.34
CA GLY A 228 -8.24 -2.49 11.44
C GLY A 228 -9.68 -2.01 11.22
N GLY A 229 -9.97 -1.30 10.13
CA GLY A 229 -11.32 -0.80 9.82
C GLY A 229 -12.28 -1.88 9.30
N LEU A 230 -11.77 -3.03 8.86
CA LEU A 230 -12.55 -4.22 8.51
C LEU A 230 -12.17 -5.37 9.43
N ARG A 231 -13.15 -5.92 10.14
CA ARG A 231 -12.97 -6.94 11.16
C ARG A 231 -13.83 -8.15 10.82
N PHE A 232 -13.32 -9.33 11.12
CA PHE A 232 -14.01 -10.60 10.88
C PHE A 232 -14.01 -11.46 12.14
N ARG A 233 -15.10 -12.19 12.38
CA ARG A 233 -15.23 -13.13 13.50
C ARG A 233 -15.99 -14.39 13.05
N HIS A 234 -15.40 -15.55 13.31
CA HIS A 234 -16.09 -16.81 13.07
C HIS A 234 -17.14 -17.09 14.14
N THR A 235 -18.34 -17.48 13.72
CA THR A 235 -19.42 -17.93 14.59
C THR A 235 -20.01 -19.25 14.10
N ASP A 236 -20.94 -19.80 14.87
CA ASP A 236 -21.73 -20.97 14.50
C ASP A 236 -22.63 -20.72 13.27
N LYS A 237 -23.01 -19.47 13.04
CA LYS A 237 -23.89 -19.05 11.92
C LYS A 237 -23.13 -18.73 10.63
N GLY A 238 -21.86 -18.34 10.72
CA GLY A 238 -21.14 -17.81 9.57
C GLY A 238 -19.83 -17.11 9.90
N LEU A 239 -19.36 -16.32 8.94
CA LEU A 239 -18.34 -15.30 9.17
C LEU A 239 -19.05 -13.96 9.40
N GLU A 240 -19.05 -13.50 10.65
CA GLU A 240 -19.44 -12.14 10.97
C GLU A 240 -18.38 -11.17 10.46
N TRP A 241 -18.83 -10.04 9.92
CA TRP A 241 -17.96 -8.96 9.46
C TRP A 241 -18.47 -7.63 9.99
N GLU A 242 -17.54 -6.72 10.19
CA GLU A 242 -17.79 -5.35 10.63
C GLU A 242 -16.85 -4.42 9.86
N ALA A 243 -17.40 -3.38 9.23
CA ALA A 243 -16.67 -2.43 8.41
C ALA A 243 -17.00 -1.00 8.87
N ASP A 244 -15.96 -0.23 9.17
CA ASP A 244 -16.07 1.19 9.45
C ASP A 244 -16.35 1.94 8.14
N ILE A 245 -17.41 2.75 8.13
CA ILE A 245 -17.82 3.53 6.97
C ILE A 245 -17.27 4.95 7.14
N PRO A 246 -16.37 5.39 6.22
CA PRO A 246 -15.68 6.67 6.34
C PRO A 246 -16.60 7.85 6.01
N GLN A 247 -16.32 9.02 6.57
CA GLN A 247 -16.97 10.28 6.19
C GLN A 247 -16.32 10.89 4.94
N ASP A 248 -16.44 10.17 3.84
CA ASP A 248 -16.02 10.65 2.54
C ASP A 248 -17.12 10.37 1.51
N ALA A 249 -16.84 10.74 0.26
CA ALA A 249 -17.78 10.51 -0.84
C ALA A 249 -18.14 9.03 -1.05
N ASN A 250 -17.31 8.08 -0.60
CA ASN A 250 -17.59 6.65 -0.72
C ASN A 250 -18.51 6.17 0.40
N GLY A 251 -18.26 6.58 1.65
CA GLY A 251 -19.17 6.27 2.75
C GLY A 251 -20.54 6.94 2.60
N GLU A 252 -20.58 8.21 2.14
CA GLU A 252 -21.85 8.90 1.83
C GLU A 252 -22.69 8.14 0.80
N LYS A 253 -22.07 7.55 -0.22
CA LYS A 253 -22.77 6.72 -1.20
C LYS A 253 -23.38 5.47 -0.55
N ILE A 254 -22.65 4.79 0.34
CA ILE A 254 -23.18 3.61 1.05
C ILE A 254 -24.37 4.02 1.92
N LEU A 255 -24.23 5.10 2.70
CA LEU A 255 -25.28 5.57 3.60
C LEU A 255 -26.53 6.02 2.86
N SER A 256 -26.37 6.82 1.80
CA SER A 256 -27.50 7.25 0.98
C SER A 256 -28.19 6.08 0.31
N ALA A 257 -27.44 5.06 -0.12
CA ALA A 257 -28.02 3.86 -0.71
C ALA A 257 -28.75 2.99 0.32
N ALA A 258 -28.26 2.97 1.58
CA ALA A 258 -28.90 2.26 2.70
C ALA A 258 -30.28 2.84 3.08
N GLU A 259 -30.54 4.13 2.79
CA GLU A 259 -31.85 4.74 2.97
C GLU A 259 -32.90 4.22 1.98
N ILE A 260 -32.45 3.69 0.84
CA ILE A 260 -33.31 3.31 -0.28
C ILE A 260 -33.50 1.79 -0.34
N ALA A 261 -32.45 1.01 -0.04
CA ALA A 261 -32.49 -0.45 -0.11
C ALA A 261 -31.57 -1.09 0.95
N PRO A 262 -31.83 -2.35 1.35
CA PRO A 262 -30.96 -3.09 2.24
C PRO A 262 -29.53 -3.15 1.73
N VAL A 263 -28.56 -2.90 2.61
CA VAL A 263 -27.14 -3.12 2.33
C VAL A 263 -26.79 -4.57 2.62
N VAL A 264 -25.96 -5.20 1.80
CA VAL A 264 -25.43 -6.55 2.04
C VAL A 264 -23.92 -6.56 1.87
N GLY A 265 -23.25 -7.42 2.63
CA GLY A 265 -21.82 -7.72 2.47
C GLY A 265 -21.62 -9.03 1.72
N ARG A 266 -21.06 -8.97 0.52
CA ARG A 266 -20.79 -10.15 -0.33
C ARG A 266 -19.28 -10.32 -0.52
N PRO A 267 -18.71 -11.49 -0.19
CA PRO A 267 -17.31 -11.73 -0.42
C PRO A 267 -17.04 -11.87 -1.92
N TYR A 268 -16.00 -11.20 -2.40
CA TYR A 268 -15.42 -11.44 -3.70
C TYR A 268 -14.35 -12.52 -3.56
N ILE A 269 -14.60 -13.68 -4.16
CA ILE A 269 -13.76 -14.87 -4.01
C ILE A 269 -12.95 -15.09 -5.28
N ASP A 270 -11.65 -15.32 -5.10
CA ASP A 270 -10.78 -15.81 -6.16
C ASP A 270 -11.02 -17.32 -6.34
N VAL A 271 -11.79 -17.67 -7.38
CA VAL A 271 -12.17 -19.06 -7.64
C VAL A 271 -10.97 -19.93 -7.96
N GLU A 272 -9.94 -19.39 -8.63
CA GLU A 272 -8.74 -20.15 -9.01
C GLU A 272 -7.86 -20.47 -7.81
N ALA A 273 -7.85 -19.58 -6.81
CA ALA A 273 -7.15 -19.78 -5.55
C ALA A 273 -7.99 -20.51 -4.48
N SER A 274 -9.21 -20.92 -4.80
CA SER A 274 -10.13 -21.57 -3.85
C SER A 274 -10.28 -23.07 -4.12
N GLU A 275 -10.52 -23.83 -3.05
CA GLU A 275 -10.98 -25.22 -3.13
C GLU A 275 -12.51 -25.24 -3.22
N THR A 276 -13.00 -25.84 -4.31
CA THR A 276 -14.44 -25.87 -4.61
C THR A 276 -14.90 -27.25 -5.08
N THR A 277 -16.18 -27.54 -4.83
CA THR A 277 -16.92 -28.63 -5.47
C THR A 277 -18.17 -28.06 -6.12
N GLN A 278 -18.67 -28.69 -7.19
CA GLN A 278 -19.88 -28.25 -7.86
C GLN A 278 -21.01 -29.27 -7.68
N SER A 279 -22.20 -28.79 -7.34
CA SER A 279 -23.42 -29.60 -7.26
C SER A 279 -24.56 -28.87 -8.00
N GLY A 280 -24.85 -29.33 -9.22
CA GLY A 280 -25.79 -28.66 -10.12
C GLY A 280 -25.34 -27.22 -10.44
N GLU A 281 -26.18 -26.24 -10.14
CA GLU A 281 -25.90 -24.81 -10.32
C GLU A 281 -25.22 -24.14 -9.09
N THR A 282 -24.89 -24.92 -8.05
CA THR A 282 -24.23 -24.42 -6.83
C THR A 282 -22.74 -24.74 -6.84
N LEU A 283 -21.92 -23.71 -6.64
CA LEU A 283 -20.50 -23.85 -6.31
C LEU A 283 -20.32 -23.84 -4.79
N ILE A 284 -19.76 -24.91 -4.24
CA ILE A 284 -19.58 -25.12 -2.81
C ILE A 284 -18.10 -24.91 -2.48
N TYR A 285 -17.80 -23.91 -1.66
CA TYR A 285 -16.45 -23.61 -1.20
C TYR A 285 -16.12 -24.40 0.06
N THR A 286 -15.04 -25.17 0.02
CA THR A 286 -14.47 -25.87 1.19
C THR A 286 -13.26 -25.12 1.75
N ALA A 287 -12.56 -24.35 0.92
CA ALA A 287 -11.58 -23.34 1.32
C ALA A 287 -11.62 -22.17 0.32
N ALA A 288 -12.14 -21.02 0.73
CA ALA A 288 -12.37 -19.84 -0.10
C ALA A 288 -11.27 -18.79 0.11
N ALA A 289 -10.62 -18.40 -0.98
CA ALA A 289 -9.66 -17.31 -1.01
C ALA A 289 -10.39 -15.97 -1.21
N MET A 290 -10.77 -15.32 -0.11
CA MET A 290 -11.41 -14.00 -0.15
C MET A 290 -10.41 -12.93 -0.58
N ARG A 291 -10.80 -12.10 -1.55
CA ARG A 291 -10.01 -10.95 -2.04
C ARG A 291 -10.55 -9.62 -1.50
N SER A 292 -11.86 -9.47 -1.43
CA SER A 292 -12.51 -8.29 -0.89
C SER A 292 -13.91 -8.60 -0.35
N LEU A 293 -14.48 -7.66 0.41
CA LEU A 293 -15.87 -7.65 0.83
C LEU A 293 -16.61 -6.52 0.11
N ILE A 294 -17.61 -6.84 -0.69
CA ILE A 294 -18.42 -5.84 -1.40
C ILE A 294 -19.59 -5.45 -0.50
N ILE A 295 -19.66 -4.18 -0.13
CA ILE A 295 -20.77 -3.59 0.63
C ILE A 295 -21.63 -2.80 -0.36
N ARG A 296 -22.82 -3.30 -0.67
CA ARG A 296 -23.71 -2.65 -1.65
C ARG A 296 -25.17 -2.71 -1.21
N ALA A 297 -25.93 -1.67 -1.54
CA ALA A 297 -27.38 -1.70 -1.46
C ALA A 297 -27.95 -2.58 -2.58
N THR A 298 -28.98 -3.36 -2.28
CA THR A 298 -29.65 -4.24 -3.24
C THR A 298 -31.12 -4.43 -2.86
N ASP A 299 -32.02 -4.34 -3.83
CA ASP A 299 -33.43 -4.72 -3.70
C ASP A 299 -33.60 -6.26 -3.71
N ALA A 300 -32.64 -6.96 -4.32
CA ALA A 300 -32.55 -8.41 -4.34
C ALA A 300 -31.52 -8.89 -3.29
N VAL A 301 -31.96 -9.09 -2.05
CA VAL A 301 -31.09 -9.61 -0.98
C VAL A 301 -30.60 -11.03 -1.27
N GLU A 302 -31.30 -11.80 -2.12
CA GLU A 302 -30.72 -12.98 -2.79
C GLU A 302 -30.22 -14.10 -1.84
N GLY A 303 -30.79 -14.14 -0.63
CA GLY A 303 -30.38 -15.05 0.44
C GLY A 303 -29.24 -14.52 1.31
N TRP A 304 -28.63 -13.39 0.96
CA TRP A 304 -27.70 -12.66 1.82
C TRP A 304 -28.48 -11.94 2.93
N ASP A 305 -27.97 -12.02 4.15
CA ASP A 305 -28.60 -11.34 5.27
C ASP A 305 -28.28 -9.83 5.18
N PRO A 306 -29.27 -8.94 5.36
CA PRO A 306 -29.04 -7.51 5.40
C PRO A 306 -28.01 -7.13 6.47
N ALA A 307 -27.13 -6.20 6.12
CA ALA A 307 -26.22 -5.58 7.05
C ALA A 307 -26.98 -4.62 7.98
N LEU A 308 -26.58 -4.58 9.24
CA LEU A 308 -26.95 -3.53 10.18
C LEU A 308 -26.03 -2.33 9.95
N ILE A 309 -26.61 -1.14 9.81
CA ILE A 309 -25.86 0.11 9.70
C ILE A 309 -26.12 0.93 10.96
N GLU A 310 -25.11 1.09 11.80
CA GLU A 310 -25.17 1.91 13.01
C GLU A 310 -24.46 3.24 12.75
N GLN A 311 -25.22 4.33 12.59
CA GLN A 311 -24.63 5.65 12.43
C GLN A 311 -24.11 6.16 13.77
N HIS A 312 -22.85 6.60 13.78
CA HIS A 312 -22.26 7.25 14.94
C HIS A 312 -22.73 8.70 14.94
N GLN A 313 -23.42 9.12 16.01
CA GLN A 313 -23.73 10.54 16.16
C GLN A 313 -22.40 11.30 16.21
N LYS A 314 -22.21 12.22 15.27
CA LYS A 314 -21.16 13.23 15.38
C LYS A 314 -21.33 13.92 16.73
N ASN A 315 -20.51 13.56 17.70
CA ASN A 315 -20.17 14.49 18.75
C ASN A 315 -19.39 15.59 18.05
N ARG A 316 -20.12 16.58 17.52
CA ARG A 316 -19.56 17.90 17.25
C ARG A 316 -19.04 18.39 18.59
N LEU A 317 -17.81 18.05 18.93
CA LEU A 317 -17.02 18.85 19.82
C LEU A 317 -17.00 20.22 19.16
N ASN A 318 -17.81 21.14 19.70
CA ASN A 318 -17.78 22.52 19.28
C ASN A 318 -16.35 22.98 19.54
N VAL A 319 -15.60 23.24 18.46
CA VAL A 319 -14.21 23.72 18.50
C VAL A 319 -14.08 25.02 19.32
N TRP A 320 -15.21 25.67 19.65
CA TRP A 320 -15.30 26.81 20.55
C TRP A 320 -14.98 26.52 22.03
N ASP A 321 -14.99 25.26 22.49
CA ASP A 321 -14.68 24.93 23.89
C ASP A 321 -13.17 24.73 24.18
N LEU A 322 -12.30 24.82 23.16
CA LEU A 322 -10.85 24.68 23.31
C LEU A 322 -10.07 26.02 23.37
N GLU A 323 -10.75 27.18 23.29
CA GLU A 323 -10.10 28.50 23.38
C GLU A 323 -10.17 29.16 24.78
N MET A 324 -10.56 28.44 25.85
CA MET A 324 -10.70 29.05 27.19
C MET A 324 -9.81 28.48 28.30
N HIS A 325 -8.77 27.69 28.02
CA HIS A 325 -7.79 27.25 29.03
C HIS A 325 -6.34 27.41 28.58
#